data_AF-A0A381Z8V7-F1
#
_entry.id   AF-A0A381Z8V7-F1
#
_cell.length_a   1.000
_cell.length_b   1.000
_cell.length_c   1.000
_cell.angle_alpha   90.00
_cell.angle_beta   90.00
_cell.angle_gamma   90.00
#
_symmetry.space_group_name_H-M   'P 1'
#
loop_
_entity.id
_entity.type
_entity.pdbx_description
1 polymer ?
#
loop_
_entity_poly.entity_id
_entity_poly.type
_entity_poly.pdbx_seq_one_letter_code
_entity_poly.pdbx_strand_id
1 'polypeptide(L)' 'MAEKYFTWFMKSRGKVDTVRGVDNHETYDSTSGEFTNFKSKQWTDKNGNPCYNFWDIEAEHPRTAVNYTVRKA' A
#
# COMPACT_ATOMS: atom_id res chain seq x y z
N MET A 1 -4.67 12.01 8.72
CA MET A 1 -4.51 10.66 8.13
C MET A 1 -3.61 9.85 9.05
N ALA A 2 -3.93 8.58 9.32
CA ALA A 2 -3.10 7.74 10.17
C ALA A 2 -2.04 7.04 9.31
N GLU A 3 -0.80 7.46 9.44
CA GLU A 3 0.34 6.83 8.78
C GLU A 3 0.71 5.52 9.45
N LYS A 4 1.19 4.58 8.65
CA LYS A 4 1.57 3.24 9.07
C LYS A 4 2.86 2.82 8.39
N TYR A 5 3.64 2.00 9.08
CA TYR A 5 4.73 1.26 8.46
C TYR A 5 4.26 -0.15 8.12
N PHE A 6 4.36 -0.51 6.85
CA PHE A 6 4.09 -1.84 6.31
C PHE A 6 5.41 -2.54 6.04
N THR A 7 5.61 -3.72 6.61
CA THR A 7 6.82 -4.52 6.40
C THR A 7 6.43 -5.86 5.78
N TRP A 8 7.07 -6.22 4.67
CA TRP A 8 6.86 -7.51 4.00
C TRP A 8 8.02 -7.90 3.11
N PHE A 9 8.03 -9.15 2.64
CA PHE A 9 8.97 -9.59 1.61
C PHE A 9 8.55 -9.05 0.25
N MET A 10 9.27 -8.04 -0.25
CA MET A 10 9.03 -7.43 -1.55
C MET A 10 9.61 -8.30 -2.67
N LYS A 11 8.76 -9.09 -3.32
CA LYS A 11 9.17 -9.95 -4.45
C LYS A 11 9.92 -9.20 -5.55
N SER A 12 9.52 -7.96 -5.86
CA SER A 12 10.17 -7.11 -6.86
C SER A 12 11.60 -6.69 -6.51
N ARG A 13 11.95 -6.69 -5.21
CA ARG A 13 13.28 -6.31 -4.70
C ARG A 13 14.09 -7.49 -4.16
N GLY A 14 13.48 -8.67 -4.02
CA GLY A 14 14.11 -9.86 -3.45
C GLY A 14 14.52 -9.73 -1.98
N LYS A 15 13.91 -8.80 -1.21
CA LYS A 15 14.24 -8.56 0.19
C LYS A 15 13.02 -8.19 1.03
N VAL A 16 13.14 -8.34 2.36
CA VAL A 16 12.20 -7.73 3.32
C VAL A 16 12.51 -6.24 3.40
N ASP A 17 11.48 -5.40 3.33
CA ASP A 17 11.63 -3.95 3.42
C ASP A 17 10.40 -3.34 4.11
N THR A 18 10.55 -2.11 4.58
CA THR A 18 9.49 -1.37 5.29
C THR A 18 9.12 -0.11 4.51
N VAL A 19 7.83 0.12 4.32
CA VAL A 19 7.30 1.30 3.60
C VAL A 19 6.31 2.04 4.47
N ARG A 20 6.42 3.37 4.44
CA ARG A 20 5.47 4.28 5.07
C ARG A 20 4.29 4.55 4.14
N GLY A 21 3.08 4.34 4.64
CA GLY A 21 1.87 4.46 3.82
C GLY A 21 0.64 4.92 4.58
N VAL A 22 -0.41 5.24 3.83
CA VAL A 22 -1.73 5.63 4.36
C VAL A 22 -2.87 4.84 3.72
N ASP A 23 -3.97 4.75 4.47
CA ASP A 23 -5.16 4.02 4.05
C ASP A 23 -6.03 4.80 3.04
N ASN A 24 -5.95 6.13 3.06
CA ASN A 24 -6.70 7.00 2.15
C ASN A 24 -5.78 8.12 1.68
N HIS A 25 -5.80 8.43 0.40
CA HIS A 25 -4.97 9.49 -0.19
C HIS A 25 -5.66 10.08 -1.42
N GLU A 26 -5.72 11.41 -1.50
CA GLU A 26 -6.19 12.10 -2.70
C GLU A 26 -5.04 12.20 -3.70
N THR A 27 -5.23 11.69 -4.91
CA THR A 27 -4.23 11.67 -5.98
C THR A 27 -4.84 12.15 -7.28
N TYR A 28 -4.04 12.81 -8.10
CA TYR A 28 -4.45 13.23 -9.44
C TYR A 28 -4.27 12.09 -10.44
N ASP A 29 -5.32 11.74 -11.18
CA ASP A 29 -5.24 10.81 -12.29
C ASP A 29 -5.05 11.59 -13.60
N SER A 30 -3.81 11.57 -14.11
CA SER A 30 -3.47 12.22 -15.38
C SER A 30 -4.21 11.66 -16.61
N THR A 31 -4.80 10.47 -16.52
CA THR A 31 -5.54 9.84 -17.62
C THR A 31 -6.94 10.44 -17.76
N SER A 32 -7.65 10.60 -16.64
CA SER A 32 -8.98 11.21 -16.59
C SER A 32 -8.94 12.73 -16.43
N GLY A 33 -7.84 13.27 -15.93
CA GLY A 33 -7.68 14.69 -15.61
C GLY A 33 -8.36 15.09 -14.30
N GLU A 34 -8.75 14.13 -13.46
CA GLU A 34 -9.52 14.36 -12.23
C GLU A 34 -8.76 13.96 -10.97
N PHE A 35 -9.12 14.59 -9.85
CA PHE A 35 -8.69 14.13 -8.53
C PHE A 35 -9.49 12.90 -8.12
N THR A 36 -8.78 11.85 -7.72
CA THR A 36 -9.35 10.59 -7.26
C THR A 36 -8.91 10.30 -5.84
N ASN A 37 -9.76 9.66 -5.06
CA ASN A 37 -9.42 9.27 -3.69
C ASN A 37 -9.05 7.78 -3.68
N PHE A 38 -7.77 7.49 -3.49
CA PHE A 38 -7.32 6.14 -3.21
C PHE A 38 -7.84 5.69 -1.85
N LYS A 39 -8.44 4.50 -1.81
CA LYS A 39 -8.89 3.85 -0.58
C LYS A 39 -8.34 2.43 -0.48
N SER A 40 -7.70 2.14 0.64
CA SER A 40 -7.16 0.84 0.97
C SER A 40 -8.24 -0.23 1.09
N LYS A 41 -7.83 -1.44 0.76
CA LYS A 41 -8.59 -2.67 0.79
C LYS A 41 -7.72 -3.79 1.34
N GLN A 42 -8.37 -4.69 2.07
CA GLN A 42 -7.79 -5.94 2.52
C GLN A 42 -8.50 -7.10 1.84
N TRP A 43 -7.76 -8.13 1.51
CA TRP A 43 -8.31 -9.36 0.96
C TRP A 43 -7.35 -10.53 1.22
N THR A 44 -7.83 -11.74 0.94
CA THR A 44 -7.02 -12.95 0.95
C THR A 44 -6.77 -13.37 -0.49
N ASP A 45 -5.52 -13.67 -0.84
CA ASP A 45 -5.20 -14.18 -2.18
C ASP A 45 -5.66 -15.65 -2.37
N LYS A 46 -5.52 -16.16 -3.59
CA LYS A 46 -5.88 -17.55 -3.94
C LYS A 46 -5.10 -18.63 -3.16
N ASN A 47 -3.99 -18.27 -2.52
CA ASN A 47 -3.15 -19.17 -1.74
C ASN A 47 -3.39 -19.02 -0.23
N GLY A 48 -4.37 -18.21 0.19
CA GLY A 48 -4.66 -17.97 1.61
C GLY A 48 -3.83 -16.85 2.26
N ASN A 49 -3.01 -16.10 1.50
CA ASN A 49 -2.17 -15.05 2.07
C ASN A 49 -2.95 -13.74 2.28
N PRO A 50 -2.88 -13.11 3.47
CA PRO A 50 -3.41 -11.77 3.68
C PRO A 50 -2.69 -10.75 2.80
N CYS A 51 -3.48 -9.92 2.13
CA CYS A 51 -3.05 -8.84 1.25
C CYS A 51 -3.64 -7.50 1.71
N TYR A 52 -2.87 -6.43 1.57
CA TYR A 52 -3.28 -5.07 1.90
C TYR A 52 -2.71 -4.11 0.88
N ASN A 53 -3.56 -3.34 0.21
CA ASN A 53 -3.10 -2.22 -0.60
C ASN A 53 -3.14 -0.91 0.18
N PHE A 54 -2.11 -0.08 0.02
CA PHE A 54 -1.98 1.23 0.65
C PHE A 54 -1.32 2.21 -0.30
N TRP A 55 -1.45 3.50 -0.01
CA TRP A 55 -0.72 4.53 -0.75
C TRP A 55 0.68 4.69 -0.16
N ASP A 56 1.72 4.42 -0.93
CA ASP A 56 3.10 4.72 -0.55
C ASP A 56 3.33 6.22 -0.66
N ILE A 57 3.59 6.88 0.47
CA ILE A 57 3.76 8.33 0.53
C ILE A 57 5.08 8.75 -0.11
N GLU A 58 6.13 7.92 0.00
CA GLU A 58 7.46 8.27 -0.52
C GLU A 58 7.56 8.07 -2.02
N ALA A 59 6.81 7.10 -2.56
CA ALA A 59 6.81 6.80 -3.99
C ALA A 59 5.60 7.36 -4.75
N GLU A 60 4.68 8.04 -4.06
CA GLU A 60 3.42 8.59 -4.62
C GLU A 60 2.66 7.58 -5.51
N HIS A 61 2.55 6.34 -5.04
CA HIS A 61 1.97 5.25 -5.83
C HIS A 61 1.30 4.20 -4.95
N PRO A 62 0.20 3.56 -5.39
CA PRO A 62 -0.40 2.45 -4.63
C PRO A 62 0.51 1.23 -4.61
N ARG A 63 0.66 0.59 -3.44
CA ARG A 63 1.37 -0.69 -3.28
C ARG A 63 0.49 -1.73 -2.65
N THR A 64 0.84 -3.00 -2.87
CA THR A 64 0.21 -4.14 -2.20
C THR A 64 1.26 -4.91 -1.40
N ALA A 65 1.06 -5.00 -0.09
CA ALA A 65 1.82 -5.87 0.78
C ALA A 65 1.11 -7.21 0.96
N VAL A 66 1.89 -8.30 0.99
CA VAL A 66 1.42 -9.67 1.14
C VAL A 66 2.16 -10.31 2.31
N ASN A 67 1.46 -11.05 3.19
CA ASN A 67 2.05 -11.62 4.41
C ASN A 67 2.83 -10.58 5.22
N TYR A 68 2.16 -9.46 5.48
CA TYR A 68 2.77 -8.24 5.98
C TYR A 68 2.53 -8.05 7.48
N THR A 69 3.36 -7.21 8.09
CA THR A 69 3.14 -6.67 9.43
C THR A 69 2.90 -5.16 9.34
N VAL A 70 2.10 -4.63 10.28
CA VAL A 70 1.74 -3.21 10.35
C VAL A 70 2.04 -2.68 11.73
N ARG A 71 2.70 -1.52 11.80
CA ARG A 71 2.82 -0.72 13.02
C ARG A 71 2.38 0.71 12.74
N LYS A 72 1.92 1.42 13.79
CA LYS A 72 1.69 2.87 13.71
C LYS A 72 3.01 3.57 13.39
N ALA A 73 2.94 4.61 12.56
CA ALA A 73 4.10 5.42 12.24
C ALA A 73 4.56 6.28 13.41
#